data_AF-A0A1G1EU57-F1
#
_entry.id   AF-A0A1G1EU57-F1
#
_cell.length_a   1.000
_cell.length_b   1.000
_cell.length_c   1.000
_cell.angle_alpha   90.00
_cell.angle_beta   90.00
_cell.angle_gamma   90.00
#
_symmetry.space_group_name_H-M   'P 1'
#
loop_
_entity.id
_entity.type
_entity.pdbx_description
1 polymer ?
#
loop_
_entity_poly.entity_id
_entity_poly.type
_entity_poly.pdbx_seq_one_letter_code
_entity_poly.pdbx_strand_id
1 'polypeptide(L)' 'MPDICETKFKEWLDEKALPHIFFEQSPETFASFFRGEKLKRPDFLIALKQIGLIAVDVKDKKLSPTYST' A
#
# COMPACT_ATOMS: atom_id res chain seq x y z
N MET A 1 4.09 -12.42 -6.03
CA MET A 1 5.36 -11.69 -5.84
C MET A 1 5.00 -10.21 -5.79
N PRO A 2 5.41 -9.47 -4.75
CA PRO A 2 5.15 -8.04 -4.65
C PRO A 2 5.83 -7.28 -5.80
N ASP A 3 5.22 -6.20 -6.26
CA ASP A 3 5.80 -5.33 -7.27
C ASP A 3 7.09 -4.67 -6.73
N ILE A 4 8.03 -4.35 -7.63
CA ILE A 4 9.29 -3.70 -7.26
C ILE A 4 9.03 -2.35 -6.57
N CYS A 5 7.96 -1.65 -6.96
CA CYS A 5 7.60 -0.35 -6.38
C CYS A 5 7.07 -0.48 -4.95
N GLU A 6 6.24 -1.49 -4.69
CA GLU A 6 5.75 -1.81 -3.34
C GLU A 6 6.91 -2.16 -2.41
N THR A 7 7.87 -2.93 -2.92
CA THR A 7 9.08 -3.30 -2.17
C THR A 7 9.88 -2.07 -1.76
N LYS A 8 10.19 -1.18 -2.71
CA LYS A 8 10.92 0.06 -2.43
C LYS A 8 10.14 1.00 -1.50
N PHE A 9 8.83 1.05 -1.64
CA PHE A 9 7.98 1.88 -0.77
C PHE A 9 7.99 1.35 0.67
N LYS A 10 7.92 0.02 0.84
CA LYS A 10 8.05 -0.62 2.14
C LYS A 10 9.41 -0.33 2.78
N GLU A 11 10.51 -0.44 2.04
CA GLU A 11 11.85 -0.10 2.52
C GLU A 11 11.91 1.35 3.02
N TRP A 12 11.37 2.30 2.25
CA TRP A 12 11.29 3.70 2.65
C TRP A 12 10.46 3.92 3.92
N LEU A 13 9.34 3.21 4.08
CA LEU A 13 8.53 3.28 5.31
C LEU A 13 9.28 2.77 6.53
N ASP A 14 10.04 1.69 6.36
CA ASP A 14 10.89 1.10 7.41
C ASP A 14 12.01 2.08 7.82
N GLU A 15 12.69 2.69 6.85
CA GLU A 15 13.70 3.73 7.09
C GLU A 15 13.13 4.95 7.84
N LYS A 16 11.86 5.31 7.60
CA LYS A 16 11.18 6.40 8.30
C LYS A 16 10.59 5.99 9.65
N ALA A 17 10.76 4.73 10.07
CA ALA A 17 10.15 4.15 11.26
C ALA A 17 8.63 4.40 11.33
N LEU A 18 7.97 4.38 10.16
CA LEU A 18 6.54 4.58 10.06
C LEU A 18 5.81 3.26 10.29
N PRO A 19 4.90 3.18 11.28
CA PRO A 19 4.12 1.98 11.51
C PRO A 19 3.20 1.74 10.31
N HIS A 20 3.37 0.60 9.64
CA HIS A 20 2.64 0.26 8.43
C HIS A 20 2.25 -1.22 8.39
N ILE A 21 1.14 -1.51 7.70
CA ILE A 21 0.65 -2.86 7.40
C ILE A 21 0.64 -3.00 5.88
N PHE A 22 1.36 -3.99 5.38
CA PHE A 22 1.34 -4.37 3.96
C PHE A 22 0.24 -5.42 3.73
N PHE A 23 -0.61 -5.20 2.74
CA PHE A 23 -1.68 -6.13 2.37
C PHE A 23 -1.28 -6.94 1.14
N GLU A 24 -0.76 -8.14 1.34
CA GLU A 24 -0.49 -9.05 0.22
C GLU A 24 -1.82 -9.54 -0.37
N GLN A 25 -2.07 -9.24 -1.65
CA GLN A 25 -3.29 -9.64 -2.38
C GLN A 25 -3.32 -11.12 -2.79
N SER A 26 -2.65 -12.01 -2.07
CA SER A 26 -2.69 -13.45 -2.35
C SER A 26 -4.12 -13.98 -2.15
N PRO A 27 -4.79 -14.51 -3.19
CA PRO A 27 -6.21 -14.89 -3.14
C PRO A 27 -6.51 -16.11 -2.24
N GLU A 28 -5.48 -16.74 -1.68
CA GLU A 28 -5.57 -18.01 -0.95
C GLU A 28 -5.85 -17.86 0.55
N THR A 29 -5.64 -16.68 1.13
CA THR A 29 -5.75 -16.45 2.59
C THR A 29 -7.13 -16.00 3.06
N PHE A 30 -8.12 -15.91 2.16
CA PHE A 30 -9.43 -15.34 2.49
C PHE A 30 -10.56 -16.36 2.54
N ALA A 31 -11.36 -16.25 3.61
CA ALA A 31 -12.61 -16.98 3.78
C ALA A 31 -13.56 -16.71 2.59
N SER A 32 -14.23 -17.77 2.12
CA SER A 32 -15.10 -17.76 0.93
C SER A 32 -16.17 -16.65 0.93
N PHE A 33 -16.53 -16.12 2.10
CA PHE A 33 -17.51 -15.04 2.26
C PHE A 33 -17.11 -13.74 1.55
N PHE A 34 -15.81 -13.43 1.46
CA PHE A 34 -15.32 -12.18 0.86
C PHE A 34 -15.03 -12.28 -0.64
N ARG A 35 -15.32 -13.42 -1.29
CA ARG A 35 -15.07 -13.60 -2.74
C ARG A 35 -16.06 -12.84 -3.64
N GLY A 36 -17.22 -12.42 -3.10
CA GLY A 36 -18.28 -11.76 -3.88
C GLY A 36 -18.33 -10.23 -3.76
N GLU A 37 -17.71 -9.65 -2.74
CA GLU A 37 -17.66 -8.19 -2.58
C GLU A 37 -16.39 -7.63 -3.23
N LYS A 38 -16.57 -6.66 -4.14
CA LYS A 38 -15.47 -5.84 -4.68
C LYS A 38 -14.94 -4.90 -3.60
N LEU A 39 -14.37 -5.46 -2.54
CA LEU A 39 -13.65 -4.69 -1.54
C LEU A 39 -12.42 -4.09 -2.23
N LYS A 40 -12.39 -2.76 -2.41
CA LYS A 40 -11.19 -2.05 -2.83
C LYS A 40 -10.16 -2.19 -1.70
N ARG A 41 -9.09 -2.93 -1.95
CA ARG A 41 -8.02 -3.19 -0.99
C ARG A 41 -6.86 -2.24 -1.27
N PRO A 42 -6.40 -1.45 -0.29
CA PRO A 42 -5.18 -0.69 -0.44
C PRO A 42 -3.96 -1.62 -0.35
N ASP A 43 -2.84 -1.20 -0.93
CA ASP A 43 -1.57 -1.95 -0.83
C ASP A 43 -0.95 -1.79 0.58
N PHE A 44 -1.11 -0.61 1.18
CA PHE A 44 -0.59 -0.29 2.52
C PHE A 44 -1.63 0.44 3.39
N LEU A 45 -1.64 0.12 4.69
CA LEU A 45 -2.19 1.00 5.73
C LEU A 45 -1.04 1.58 6.54
N ILE A 46 -0.96 2.90 6.65
CA ILE A 46 0.08 3.59 7.42
C ILE A 46 -0.57 4.29 8.61
N ALA A 47 -0.03 4.09 9.81
CA ALA A 47 -0.48 4.77 11.01
C ALA A 47 0.33 6.05 11.24
N LEU A 48 -0.36 7.19 11.25
CA LEU A 48 0.21 8.51 11.52
C LEU A 48 -0.38 9.05 12.82
N LYS A 49 0.48 9.48 13.75
CA LYS A 49 0.06 9.94 15.09
C LYS A 49 -0.99 11.05 15.08
N GLN A 50 -0.98 11.94 14.08
CA GLN A 50 -1.85 13.12 14.04
C GLN A 50 -3.11 12.94 13.17
N ILE A 51 -3.09 11.97 12.24
CA ILE A 51 -4.13 11.82 11.21
C ILE A 51 -4.89 10.50 11.38
N GLY A 52 -4.31 9.51 12.07
CA GLY A 52 -4.87 8.17 12.22
C GLY A 52 -4.32 7.21 11.16
N LEU A 53 -5.16 6.31 10.66
CA LEU A 53 -4.79 5.34 9.62
C LEU A 53 -5.08 5.91 8.23
N ILE A 54 -4.09 5.87 7.36
CA ILE A 54 -4.25 6.22 5.94
C ILE A 54 -4.08 4.98 5.08
N ALA A 55 -4.97 4.83 4.09
CA ALA A 55 -4.90 3.79 3.08
C ALA A 55 -4.14 4.32 1.86
N VAL A 56 -3.09 3.60 1.45
CA VAL A 56 -2.20 3.97 0.36
C VAL A 56 -2.18 2.85 -0.68
N ASP A 57 -2.36 3.25 -1.93
CA ASP A 57 -2.27 2.38 -3.12
C ASP A 57 -1.03 2.85 -3.89
N VAL A 58 -0.06 1.95 -4.05
CA VAL A 58 1.26 2.26 -4.63
C VAL A 58 1.20 1.93 -6.11
N LYS A 59 1.42 2.95 -6.96
CA LYS A 59 1.48 2.75 -8.41
C LYS A 59 2.79 3.26 -8.97
N ASP A 60 3.42 2.47 -9.83
CA ASP A 60 4.48 2.95 -10.70
C ASP A 60 3.91 3.99 -11.66
N LYS A 61 4.25 5.26 -11.46
CA LYS A 61 3.91 6.34 -12.37
C LYS A 61 5.14 7.19 -12.60
N LYS A 62 5.42 7.49 -13.86
CA LYS A 62 6.39 8.53 -14.21
C LYS A 62 5.88 9.88 -13.70
N LEU A 63 6.73 10.62 -12.99
CA LEU A 63 6.50 12.01 -12.63
C LEU A 63 6.11 12.77 -13.90
N SER A 64 4.93 13.38 -13.90
CA SER A 64 4.54 14.26 -15.00
C SER A 64 5.44 15.50 -14.99
N PRO A 65 5.90 15.97 -16.15
CA PRO A 65 6.88 17.07 -16.25
C PRO A 65 6.40 18.40 -15.64
N THR A 66 5.11 18.52 -15.31
CA THR A 66 4.50 19.68 -14.67
C THR A 66 4.90 19.87 -13.19
N TYR A 67 5.46 18.85 -12.51
CA TYR A 67 5.82 18.92 -11.08
C TYR A 67 7.31 18.76 -10.78
N SER A 68 8.18 18.88 -11.79
CA SER A 68 9.62 18.96 -11.58
C SER A 68 9.99 20.38 -11.13
N THR A 69 10.08 20.61 -9.82
CA THR A 69 10.65 21.83 -9.22
C THR A 69 12.13 21.64 -8.93
#